data_AF-E3QTA2-F1
#
_entry.id   AF-E3QTA2-F1
#
_cell.length_a   1.000
_cell.length_b   1.000
_cell.length_c   1.000
_cell.angle_alpha   90.00
_cell.angle_beta   90.00
_cell.angle_gamma   90.00
#
_symmetry.space_group_name_H-M   'P 1'
#
loop_
_entity.id
_entity.type
_entity.pdbx_description
1 polymer ?
#
loop_
_entity_poly.entity_id
_entity_poly.type
_entity_poly.pdbx_seq_one_letter_code
_entity_poly.pdbx_strand_id
1 'polypeptide(L)'
;MKSASLPLAAALLLTAATTAIAAAGKPPVPQAKTTMADNFPWRDPFAATADGSSAYAAVCEASATFPAAQYTLHDLFDKPPTGLFNYADGLKAFFSGREYPGGWAGLDRHMYDRNVLLMEYADVPPRARAWIEAQERRDGDGKGLFAVFDKPASAEDKVMERVVVPPEGEGDVDRALDGARVAIFAPGALYHVLPLFVADGSECEDALTDLGNYKAVPEDGAVVAWPVSHSRPDVDNHKRDIKFTVKAQVLKRKEGGAVEEEEKPAPSEPVRDEL
;
A
#
# COMPACT_ATOMS: atom_id res chain seq x y z
N MET A 1 25.62 84.85 25.85
CA MET A 1 25.51 84.08 24.59
C MET A 1 26.83 83.36 24.36
N LYS A 2 26.78 82.03 24.17
CA LYS A 2 27.80 81.13 23.57
C LYS A 2 29.16 81.01 24.32
N SER A 3 29.44 79.83 24.90
CA SER A 3 30.35 78.76 24.38
C SER A 3 31.83 79.10 24.64
N ALA A 4 32.74 78.24 25.09
CA ALA A 4 32.86 76.80 25.31
C ALA A 4 33.88 76.61 26.47
N SER A 5 34.03 75.47 27.13
CA SER A 5 34.95 74.40 26.73
C SER A 5 35.01 73.37 27.88
N LEU A 6 35.03 72.07 27.58
CA LEU A 6 35.81 71.07 28.33
C LEU A 6 35.84 69.75 27.50
N PRO A 7 37.00 69.08 27.39
CA PRO A 7 37.18 67.89 26.57
C PRO A 7 37.32 66.60 27.40
N LEU A 8 37.55 65.51 26.66
CA LEU A 8 38.29 64.29 26.99
C LEU A 8 37.50 62.99 27.27
N ALA A 9 37.67 62.09 26.28
CA ALA A 9 38.02 60.68 26.40
C ALA A 9 36.95 59.68 26.87
N ALA A 10 36.31 59.03 25.89
CA ALA A 10 35.75 57.70 26.04
C ALA A 10 36.58 56.72 25.19
N ALA A 11 37.24 55.77 25.85
CA ALA A 11 37.97 54.68 25.21
C ALA A 11 36.98 53.66 24.62
N LEU A 12 37.09 53.36 23.33
CA LEU A 12 36.41 52.24 22.68
C LEU A 12 37.19 50.94 22.95
N LEU A 13 36.58 50.03 23.71
CA LEU A 13 36.96 48.61 23.73
C LEU A 13 36.23 47.92 22.56
N LEU A 14 36.98 47.49 21.54
CA LEU A 14 36.48 46.57 20.52
C LEU A 14 36.34 45.17 21.11
N THR A 15 35.12 44.72 21.36
CA THR A 15 34.81 43.30 21.54
C THR A 15 34.46 42.71 20.17
N ALA A 16 35.33 41.84 19.66
CA ALA A 16 35.06 41.04 18.47
C ALA A 16 33.98 40.01 18.81
N ALA A 17 32.77 40.19 18.24
CA ALA A 17 31.72 39.18 18.27
C ALA A 17 32.01 38.13 17.18
N THR A 18 32.56 36.98 17.55
CA THR A 18 32.54 35.78 16.71
C THR A 18 31.14 35.19 16.73
N THR A 19 30.32 35.51 15.74
CA THR A 19 29.10 34.75 15.44
C THR A 19 29.49 33.46 14.72
N ALA A 20 29.51 32.36 15.46
CA ALA A 20 29.47 31.03 14.87
C ALA A 20 28.08 30.84 14.25
N ILE A 21 27.98 30.98 12.92
CA ILE A 21 26.79 30.57 12.18
C ILE A 21 26.84 29.04 12.13
N ALA A 22 26.14 28.39 13.08
CA ALA A 22 25.80 26.99 12.95
C ALA A 22 25.02 26.82 11.64
N ALA A 23 25.47 25.89 10.80
CA ALA A 23 24.75 25.48 9.61
C ALA A 23 23.36 25.01 10.02
N ALA A 24 22.35 25.86 9.84
CA ALA A 24 20.97 25.51 10.05
C ALA A 24 20.57 24.52 8.95
N GLY A 25 20.68 23.22 9.25
CA GLY A 25 20.00 22.19 8.49
C GLY A 25 18.52 22.53 8.40
N LYS A 26 17.90 22.25 7.25
CA LYS A 26 16.45 22.46 7.06
C LYS A 26 15.70 21.82 8.24
N PRO A 27 14.72 22.51 8.84
CA PRO A 27 13.91 21.90 9.89
C PRO A 27 13.29 20.60 9.37
N PRO A 28 13.22 19.53 10.19
CA PRO A 28 12.63 18.27 9.77
C PRO A 28 11.18 18.51 9.32
N VAL A 29 10.82 17.93 8.18
CA VAL A 29 9.43 18.00 7.68
C VAL A 29 8.52 17.36 8.73
N PRO A 30 7.45 18.03 9.19
CA PRO A 30 6.53 17.45 10.15
C PRO A 30 5.96 16.13 9.59
N GLN A 31 6.27 15.03 10.25
CA GLN A 31 5.72 13.71 9.93
C GLN A 31 4.40 13.57 10.66
N ALA A 32 3.34 13.28 9.91
CA ALA A 32 2.06 12.92 10.52
C ALA A 32 2.22 11.60 11.30
N LYS A 33 1.51 11.48 12.42
CA LYS A 33 1.52 10.23 13.19
C LYS A 33 0.87 9.13 12.35
N THR A 34 1.57 8.02 12.15
CA THR A 34 1.00 6.83 11.50
C THR A 34 -0.18 6.30 12.34
N THR A 35 -1.30 5.99 11.68
CA THR A 35 -2.50 5.40 12.30
C THR A 35 -2.90 4.14 11.55
N MET A 36 -3.91 3.42 12.05
CA MET A 36 -4.64 2.48 11.18
C MET A 36 -5.39 3.29 10.12
N ALA A 37 -5.51 2.73 8.91
CA ALA A 37 -6.46 3.20 7.91
C ALA A 37 -7.88 3.00 8.47
N ASP A 38 -8.80 3.91 8.14
CA ASP A 38 -10.15 3.76 8.63
C ASP A 38 -10.78 2.51 7.99
N ASN A 39 -11.70 1.88 8.72
CA ASN A 39 -12.43 0.70 8.25
C ASN A 39 -11.58 -0.50 7.80
N PHE A 40 -10.30 -0.62 8.18
CA PHE A 40 -9.46 -1.77 7.82
C PHE A 40 -9.80 -2.99 8.72
N PRO A 41 -10.53 -4.02 8.23
CA PRO A 41 -11.03 -5.10 9.07
C PRO A 41 -10.04 -6.25 9.26
N TRP A 42 -8.93 -6.25 8.52
CA TRP A 42 -8.07 -7.42 8.37
C TRP A 42 -7.02 -7.50 9.49
N ARG A 43 -6.72 -8.73 9.91
CA ARG A 43 -5.61 -9.09 10.80
C ARG A 43 -4.97 -10.37 10.29
N ASP A 44 -3.71 -10.61 10.65
CA ASP A 44 -3.01 -11.82 10.24
C ASP A 44 -3.73 -13.06 10.80
N PRO A 45 -4.42 -13.85 9.94
CA PRO A 45 -5.18 -15.01 10.39
C PRO A 45 -4.27 -16.20 10.73
N PHE A 46 -2.97 -16.11 10.42
CA PHE A 46 -1.99 -17.18 10.60
C PHE A 46 -1.21 -17.06 11.90
N ALA A 47 -1.29 -15.92 12.60
CA ALA A 47 -0.57 -15.66 13.85
C ALA A 47 -0.85 -16.74 14.92
N ALA A 48 -2.13 -17.03 15.19
CA ALA A 48 -2.54 -18.07 16.14
C ALA A 48 -2.24 -19.50 15.66
N THR A 49 -1.98 -19.69 14.37
CA THR A 49 -1.55 -21.00 13.86
C THR A 49 -0.07 -21.22 14.15
N ALA A 50 0.74 -20.15 14.10
CA ALA A 50 2.18 -20.22 14.31
C ALA A 50 2.57 -20.60 15.77
N ASP A 51 1.77 -20.20 16.75
CA ASP A 51 1.96 -20.57 18.17
C ASP A 51 1.19 -21.84 18.59
N GLY A 52 0.46 -22.45 17.66
CA GLY A 52 -0.31 -23.67 17.88
C GLY A 52 -1.65 -23.48 18.61
N SER A 53 -2.04 -22.24 18.90
CA SER A 53 -3.28 -21.90 19.64
C SER A 53 -4.55 -21.92 18.78
N SER A 54 -4.42 -21.96 17.45
CA SER A 54 -5.55 -21.88 16.52
C SER A 54 -6.54 -23.04 16.70
N ALA A 55 -7.82 -22.69 16.86
CA ALA A 55 -8.96 -23.62 16.85
C ALA A 55 -9.22 -24.22 15.46
N TYR A 56 -8.55 -23.72 14.42
CA TYR A 56 -8.74 -24.12 13.03
C TYR A 56 -7.47 -24.77 12.46
N ALA A 57 -7.67 -25.62 11.48
CA ALA A 57 -6.62 -26.23 10.66
C ALA A 57 -6.89 -25.93 9.19
N ALA A 58 -5.84 -25.73 8.41
CA ALA A 58 -5.97 -25.62 6.97
C ALA A 58 -6.26 -27.01 6.38
N VAL A 59 -7.37 -27.13 5.65
CA VAL A 59 -7.67 -28.33 4.85
C VAL A 59 -7.05 -28.26 3.46
N CYS A 60 -6.76 -27.05 3.01
CA CYS A 60 -6.11 -26.77 1.75
C CYS A 60 -5.39 -25.42 1.87
N GLU A 61 -4.24 -25.29 1.21
CA GLU A 61 -3.49 -24.04 1.16
C GLU A 61 -2.87 -23.77 -0.22
N ALA A 62 -2.73 -22.50 -0.55
CA ALA A 62 -2.05 -22.04 -1.75
C ALA A 62 -1.17 -20.84 -1.41
N SER A 63 -0.03 -20.72 -2.08
CA SER A 63 0.91 -19.62 -1.89
C SER A 63 1.65 -19.30 -3.17
N ALA A 64 1.85 -18.03 -3.46
CA ALA A 64 2.64 -17.57 -4.59
C ALA A 64 3.30 -16.23 -4.31
N THR A 65 4.43 -15.99 -4.99
CA THR A 65 5.21 -14.75 -4.88
C THR A 65 5.10 -13.94 -6.17
N PHE A 66 4.86 -12.64 -6.01
CA PHE A 66 4.62 -11.71 -7.11
C PHE A 66 5.67 -10.60 -7.12
N PRO A 67 6.18 -10.23 -8.30
CA PRO A 67 7.00 -9.05 -8.47
C PRO A 67 6.12 -7.79 -8.45
N ALA A 68 6.65 -6.71 -7.89
CA ALA A 68 6.08 -5.37 -8.00
C ALA A 68 7.18 -4.33 -7.79
N ALA A 69 6.83 -3.05 -7.91
CA ALA A 69 7.64 -1.95 -7.43
C ALA A 69 6.87 -1.18 -6.36
N GLN A 70 7.54 -0.76 -5.29
CA GLN A 70 6.93 0.04 -4.23
C GLN A 70 7.45 1.48 -4.28
N TYR A 71 6.51 2.41 -4.28
CA TYR A 71 6.71 3.85 -4.23
C TYR A 71 5.90 4.44 -3.07
N THR A 72 6.09 5.72 -2.84
CA THR A 72 5.24 6.55 -1.98
C THR A 72 4.49 7.58 -2.82
N LEU A 73 3.48 8.22 -2.25
CA LEU A 73 2.82 9.37 -2.90
C LEU A 73 3.77 10.56 -3.10
N HIS A 74 4.89 10.63 -2.38
CA HIS A 74 5.96 11.62 -2.62
C HIS A 74 6.63 11.41 -3.98
N ASP A 75 6.86 10.15 -4.35
CA ASP A 75 7.55 9.76 -5.59
C ASP A 75 6.71 10.05 -6.85
N LEU A 76 5.44 10.51 -6.72
CA LEU A 76 4.59 10.87 -7.87
C LEU A 76 5.22 11.94 -8.77
N PHE A 77 6.05 12.81 -8.22
CA PHE A 77 6.63 13.93 -8.97
C PHE A 77 8.03 13.63 -9.53
N ASP A 78 8.62 12.50 -9.13
CA ASP A 78 9.94 12.09 -9.58
C ASP A 78 9.85 11.27 -10.86
N LYS A 79 10.81 11.50 -11.76
CA LYS A 79 10.89 10.75 -13.01
C LYS A 79 11.26 9.28 -12.75
N PRO A 80 10.86 8.35 -13.64
CA PRO A 80 11.39 7.00 -13.60
C PRO A 80 12.93 6.99 -13.67
N PRO A 81 13.58 5.98 -13.07
CA PRO A 81 12.99 4.80 -12.43
C PRO A 81 12.55 5.03 -10.96
N THR A 82 12.92 6.16 -10.35
CA THR A 82 12.72 6.41 -8.92
C THR A 82 11.32 6.87 -8.56
N GLY A 83 10.55 7.38 -9.53
CA GLY A 83 9.18 7.83 -9.30
C GLY A 83 8.19 7.52 -10.42
N LEU A 84 6.97 8.04 -10.22
CA LEU A 84 5.77 7.75 -11.01
C LEU A 84 5.30 8.95 -11.84
N PHE A 85 6.22 9.84 -12.23
CA PHE A 85 5.90 11.07 -12.98
C PHE A 85 4.95 10.86 -14.16
N ASN A 86 5.14 9.79 -14.93
CA ASN A 86 4.31 9.50 -16.11
C ASN A 86 2.82 9.25 -15.75
N TYR A 87 2.53 8.78 -14.53
CA TYR A 87 1.16 8.48 -14.08
C TYR A 87 0.61 9.51 -13.10
N ALA A 88 1.40 10.53 -12.75
CA ALA A 88 1.14 11.42 -11.62
C ALA A 88 -0.24 12.10 -11.68
N ASP A 89 -0.63 12.59 -12.86
CA ASP A 89 -1.88 13.34 -13.00
C ASP A 89 -3.10 12.40 -12.96
N GLY A 90 -3.00 11.22 -13.58
CA GLY A 90 -4.02 10.17 -13.46
C GLY A 90 -4.17 9.65 -12.03
N LEU A 91 -3.05 9.45 -11.32
CA LEU A 91 -3.05 9.00 -9.92
C LEU A 91 -3.61 10.05 -8.96
N LYS A 92 -3.31 11.33 -9.17
CA LYS A 92 -3.94 12.41 -8.40
C LYS A 92 -5.45 12.41 -8.59
N ALA A 93 -5.93 12.31 -9.83
CA ALA A 93 -7.36 12.25 -10.11
C ALA A 93 -8.00 11.00 -9.49
N PHE A 94 -7.30 9.86 -9.55
CA PHE A 94 -7.75 8.60 -9.00
C PHE A 94 -7.89 8.63 -7.47
N PHE A 95 -6.84 9.08 -6.75
CA PHE A 95 -6.83 9.10 -5.29
C PHE A 95 -7.57 10.30 -4.68
N SER A 96 -7.87 11.35 -5.45
CA SER A 96 -8.55 12.53 -4.93
C SER A 96 -9.92 12.19 -4.35
N GLY A 97 -10.17 12.66 -3.13
CA GLY A 97 -11.44 12.45 -2.43
C GLY A 97 -11.72 11.02 -1.97
N ARG A 98 -10.73 10.12 -2.09
CA ARG A 98 -10.84 8.72 -1.65
C ARG A 98 -10.09 8.48 -0.36
N GLU A 99 -10.64 7.58 0.44
CA GLU A 99 -9.95 7.05 1.60
C GLU A 99 -8.79 6.15 1.15
N TYR A 100 -7.70 6.15 1.91
CA TYR A 100 -6.56 5.30 1.62
C TYR A 100 -6.83 3.89 2.16
N PRO A 101 -6.79 2.81 1.35
CA PRO A 101 -7.12 1.45 1.79
C PRO A 101 -6.14 0.85 2.83
N GLY A 102 -5.08 1.57 3.19
CA GLY A 102 -4.04 1.11 4.10
C GLY A 102 -2.80 0.54 3.41
N GLY A 103 -1.73 0.42 4.19
CA GLY A 103 -0.50 -0.25 3.80
C GLY A 103 -0.56 -1.77 4.05
N TRP A 104 0.61 -2.41 4.09
CA TRP A 104 0.72 -3.87 4.24
C TRP A 104 0.00 -4.42 5.47
N ALA A 105 0.03 -3.72 6.60
CA ALA A 105 -0.68 -4.12 7.82
C ALA A 105 -1.90 -3.22 8.11
N GLY A 106 -2.46 -2.57 7.09
CA GLY A 106 -3.56 -1.62 7.27
C GLY A 106 -3.16 -0.27 7.83
N LEU A 107 -1.86 0.05 7.88
CA LEU A 107 -1.36 1.33 8.39
C LEU A 107 -1.52 2.46 7.36
N ASP A 108 -1.99 3.62 7.81
CA ASP A 108 -1.94 4.88 7.09
C ASP A 108 -0.81 5.76 7.65
N ARG A 109 0.24 5.95 6.86
CA ARG A 109 1.36 6.86 7.18
C ARG A 109 1.03 8.33 6.93
N HIS A 110 -0.16 8.58 6.36
CA HIS A 110 -0.72 9.86 5.97
C HIS A 110 0.07 10.58 4.87
N MET A 111 -0.62 11.50 4.21
CA MET A 111 -0.02 12.44 3.26
C MET A 111 0.84 11.74 2.20
N TYR A 112 2.06 12.24 1.97
CA TYR A 112 2.96 11.80 0.92
C TYR A 112 3.71 10.49 1.27
N ASP A 113 3.65 10.03 2.52
CA ASP A 113 4.35 8.83 2.99
C ASP A 113 3.52 7.54 2.81
N ARG A 114 2.31 7.65 2.26
CA ARG A 114 1.46 6.51 1.88
C ARG A 114 2.12 5.71 0.76
N ASN A 115 2.20 4.40 0.96
CA ASN A 115 2.78 3.48 -0.02
C ASN A 115 1.81 3.23 -1.17
N VAL A 116 2.35 3.12 -2.38
CA VAL A 116 1.66 2.63 -3.57
C VAL A 116 2.53 1.58 -4.26
N LEU A 117 1.88 0.55 -4.79
CA LEU A 117 2.52 -0.51 -5.55
C LEU A 117 2.23 -0.29 -7.02
N LEU A 118 3.24 -0.52 -7.86
CA LEU A 118 3.09 -0.66 -9.30
C LEU A 118 3.39 -2.12 -9.64
N MET A 119 2.46 -2.75 -10.34
CA MET A 119 2.60 -4.12 -10.81
C MET A 119 2.34 -4.15 -12.32
N GLU A 120 3.13 -4.93 -13.05
CA GLU A 120 2.85 -5.24 -14.44
C GLU A 120 1.47 -5.91 -14.53
N TYR A 121 0.58 -5.39 -15.38
CA TYR A 121 -0.79 -5.92 -15.39
C TYR A 121 -0.82 -7.37 -15.88
N ALA A 122 0.13 -7.75 -16.75
CA ALA A 122 0.37 -9.12 -17.16
C ALA A 122 0.69 -10.07 -15.98
N ASP A 123 1.35 -9.57 -14.92
CA ASP A 123 1.73 -10.37 -13.74
C ASP A 123 0.57 -10.49 -12.74
N VAL A 124 -0.47 -9.64 -12.84
CA VAL A 124 -1.68 -9.78 -12.02
C VAL A 124 -2.43 -11.05 -12.47
N PRO A 125 -2.76 -11.98 -11.56
CA PRO A 125 -3.43 -13.23 -11.93
C PRO A 125 -4.74 -13.01 -12.68
N PRO A 126 -5.07 -13.84 -13.69
CA PRO A 126 -6.25 -13.66 -14.54
C PRO A 126 -7.56 -13.46 -13.77
N ARG A 127 -7.78 -14.22 -12.69
CA ARG A 127 -8.99 -14.07 -11.86
C ARG A 127 -9.02 -12.77 -11.08
N ALA A 128 -7.87 -12.32 -10.57
CA ALA A 128 -7.76 -11.01 -9.94
C ALA A 128 -8.02 -9.88 -10.95
N ARG A 129 -7.50 -9.99 -12.19
CA ARG A 129 -7.80 -9.03 -13.28
C ARG A 129 -9.29 -8.95 -13.59
N ALA A 130 -9.94 -10.11 -13.78
CA ALA A 130 -11.37 -10.19 -14.04
C ALA A 130 -12.19 -9.58 -12.90
N TRP A 131 -11.78 -9.80 -11.65
CA TRP A 131 -12.41 -9.17 -10.49
C TRP A 131 -12.24 -7.65 -10.50
N ILE A 132 -11.03 -7.14 -10.73
CA ILE A 132 -10.76 -5.68 -10.82
C ILE A 132 -11.69 -5.03 -11.85
N GLU A 133 -11.77 -5.62 -13.06
CA GLU A 133 -12.63 -5.12 -14.12
C GLU A 133 -14.11 -5.17 -13.75
N ALA A 134 -14.56 -6.24 -13.09
CA ALA A 134 -15.94 -6.35 -12.61
C ALA A 134 -16.27 -5.28 -11.55
N GLN A 135 -15.32 -4.96 -10.66
CA GLN A 135 -15.49 -3.88 -9.67
C GLN A 135 -15.51 -2.50 -10.33
N GLU A 136 -14.74 -2.26 -11.39
CA GLU A 136 -14.79 -0.96 -12.08
C GLU A 136 -16.14 -0.69 -12.76
N ARG A 137 -16.86 -1.74 -13.19
CA ARG A 137 -18.19 -1.62 -13.80
C ARG A 137 -19.31 -1.30 -12.81
N ARG A 138 -19.11 -1.56 -11.52
CA ARG A 138 -20.16 -1.51 -10.49
C ARG A 138 -19.81 -0.51 -9.42
N ASP A 139 -20.78 0.21 -8.88
CA ASP A 139 -20.54 1.03 -7.70
C ASP A 139 -20.50 0.13 -6.44
N GLY A 140 -19.47 0.28 -5.62
CA GLY A 140 -19.27 -0.51 -4.40
C GLY A 140 -17.84 -0.41 -3.87
N ASP A 141 -17.57 -1.11 -2.77
CA ASP A 141 -16.30 -1.01 -2.02
C ASP A 141 -15.08 -1.47 -2.82
N GLY A 142 -15.28 -2.31 -3.85
CA GLY A 142 -14.20 -2.73 -4.74
C GLY A 142 -13.81 -1.71 -5.80
N LYS A 143 -14.65 -0.70 -6.07
CA LYS A 143 -14.46 0.24 -7.18
C LYS A 143 -13.33 1.23 -6.90
N GLY A 144 -12.38 1.30 -7.81
CA GLY A 144 -11.25 2.21 -7.73
C GLY A 144 -10.31 1.90 -6.57
N LEU A 145 -10.12 0.61 -6.31
CA LEU A 145 -8.99 0.10 -5.52
C LEU A 145 -7.72 -0.06 -6.35
N PHE A 146 -7.87 -0.34 -7.65
CA PHE A 146 -6.78 -0.57 -8.59
C PHE A 146 -6.86 0.42 -9.76
N ALA A 147 -5.84 1.24 -9.94
CA ALA A 147 -5.74 2.11 -11.11
C ALA A 147 -4.98 1.39 -12.22
N VAL A 148 -5.68 0.99 -13.28
CA VAL A 148 -5.07 0.39 -14.46
C VAL A 148 -4.78 1.47 -15.49
N PHE A 149 -3.54 1.55 -15.96
CA PHE A 149 -3.07 2.51 -16.95
C PHE A 149 -2.37 1.79 -18.09
N ASP A 150 -2.47 2.33 -19.29
CA ASP A 150 -1.53 1.97 -20.37
C ASP A 150 -0.14 2.52 -20.02
N LYS A 151 0.92 1.82 -20.44
CA LYS A 151 2.29 2.28 -20.27
C LYS A 151 2.55 3.52 -21.15
N PRO A 152 3.36 4.47 -20.69
CA PRO A 152 3.71 5.63 -21.49
C PRO A 152 4.51 5.19 -22.73
N ALA A 153 4.25 5.81 -23.89
CA ALA A 153 4.95 5.48 -25.13
C ALA A 153 6.43 5.92 -25.12
N SER A 154 6.76 6.90 -24.28
CA SER A 154 8.12 7.39 -24.03
C SER A 154 8.31 7.80 -22.57
N ALA A 155 9.57 8.00 -22.16
CA ALA A 155 9.89 8.43 -20.79
C ALA A 155 9.31 9.80 -20.40
N GLU A 156 8.89 10.60 -21.38
CA GLU A 156 8.37 11.96 -21.19
C GLU A 156 6.84 12.01 -21.20
N ASP A 157 6.19 10.98 -21.73
CA ASP A 157 4.74 10.96 -21.90
C ASP A 157 4.00 10.80 -20.58
N LYS A 158 2.94 11.58 -20.41
CA LYS A 158 2.03 11.45 -19.29
C LYS A 158 0.78 10.68 -19.68
N VAL A 159 0.43 9.72 -18.84
CA VAL A 159 -0.82 8.97 -18.92
C VAL A 159 -1.80 9.58 -17.94
N MET A 160 -2.77 10.31 -18.48
CA MET A 160 -3.71 11.11 -17.68
C MET A 160 -4.96 10.32 -17.28
N GLU A 161 -5.33 9.32 -18.07
CA GLU A 161 -6.59 8.59 -17.93
C GLU A 161 -6.31 7.11 -17.68
N ARG A 162 -7.16 6.50 -16.85
CA ARG A 162 -7.15 5.06 -16.63
C ARG A 162 -7.73 4.35 -17.85
N VAL A 163 -7.35 3.09 -18.02
CA VAL A 163 -7.97 2.20 -19.00
C VAL A 163 -9.47 2.10 -18.70
N VAL A 164 -10.30 2.38 -19.71
CA VAL A 164 -11.75 2.24 -19.61
C VAL A 164 -12.10 0.77 -19.78
N VAL A 165 -12.76 0.19 -18.77
CA VAL A 165 -13.30 -1.16 -18.84
C VAL A 165 -14.63 -1.12 -19.60
N PRO A 166 -14.82 -1.90 -20.68
CA PRO A 166 -16.08 -1.95 -21.41
C PRO A 166 -17.25 -2.33 -20.48
N PRO A 167 -18.45 -1.73 -20.66
CA PRO A 167 -19.64 -2.13 -19.92
C PRO A 167 -19.95 -3.63 -20.03
N GLU A 168 -20.68 -4.16 -19.06
CA GLU A 168 -21.06 -5.57 -19.05
C GLU A 168 -21.92 -5.90 -20.29
N GLY A 169 -21.46 -6.83 -21.13
CA GLY A 169 -22.12 -7.20 -22.39
C GLY A 169 -21.76 -6.33 -23.60
N GLU A 170 -20.92 -5.30 -23.45
CA GLU A 170 -20.50 -4.40 -24.53
C GLU A 170 -19.04 -4.66 -24.97
N GLY A 171 -18.71 -5.92 -25.23
CA GLY A 171 -17.40 -6.35 -25.71
C GLY A 171 -16.47 -6.86 -24.60
N ASP A 172 -15.44 -7.58 -25.02
CA ASP A 172 -14.45 -8.18 -24.12
C ASP A 172 -13.26 -7.24 -23.88
N VAL A 173 -12.64 -7.39 -22.71
CA VAL A 173 -11.36 -6.74 -22.44
C VAL A 173 -10.29 -7.35 -23.33
N ASP A 174 -9.61 -6.52 -24.13
CA ASP A 174 -8.51 -6.98 -24.97
C ASP A 174 -7.30 -7.38 -24.12
N ARG A 175 -7.13 -8.70 -23.96
CA ARG A 175 -6.03 -9.32 -23.20
C ARG A 175 -4.68 -9.18 -23.88
N ALA A 176 -4.62 -8.89 -25.18
CA ALA A 176 -3.34 -8.66 -25.86
C ALA A 176 -2.64 -7.39 -25.34
N LEU A 177 -3.40 -6.48 -24.71
CA LEU A 177 -2.87 -5.25 -24.13
C LEU A 177 -2.42 -5.40 -22.67
N ASP A 178 -2.59 -6.57 -22.03
CA ASP A 178 -2.23 -6.75 -20.62
C ASP A 178 -0.72 -6.48 -20.37
N GLY A 179 0.15 -6.87 -21.30
CA GLY A 179 1.60 -6.58 -21.23
C GLY A 179 1.98 -5.11 -21.47
N ALA A 180 1.07 -4.33 -22.04
CA ALA A 180 1.23 -2.90 -22.29
C ALA A 180 0.62 -2.03 -21.17
N ARG A 181 0.20 -2.65 -20.06
CA ARG A 181 -0.50 -1.98 -18.96
C ARG A 181 0.18 -2.23 -17.62
N VAL A 182 -0.10 -1.34 -16.68
CA VAL A 182 0.30 -1.47 -15.27
C VAL A 182 -0.93 -1.28 -14.38
N ALA A 183 -0.94 -1.97 -13.24
CA ALA A 183 -1.86 -1.70 -12.14
C ALA A 183 -1.12 -0.97 -11.02
N ILE A 184 -1.68 0.14 -10.57
CA ILE A 184 -1.15 0.92 -9.45
C ILE A 184 -2.19 0.98 -8.34
N PHE A 185 -1.82 0.57 -7.12
CA PHE A 185 -2.75 0.39 -6.01
C PHE A 185 -2.06 0.53 -4.65
N ALA A 186 -2.82 0.83 -3.59
CA ALA A 186 -2.32 0.76 -2.23
C ALA A 186 -2.16 -0.72 -1.80
N PRO A 187 -1.17 -1.10 -0.99
CA PRO A 187 -1.05 -2.49 -0.52
C PRO A 187 -2.35 -3.03 0.13
N GLY A 188 -3.07 -2.17 0.86
CA GLY A 188 -4.36 -2.47 1.47
C GLY A 188 -5.46 -2.92 0.49
N ALA A 189 -5.39 -2.50 -0.78
CA ALA A 189 -6.32 -2.91 -1.82
C ALA A 189 -6.28 -4.43 -2.09
N LEU A 190 -5.12 -5.07 -1.89
CA LEU A 190 -4.98 -6.51 -2.09
C LEU A 190 -5.95 -7.30 -1.23
N TYR A 191 -6.21 -6.85 0.00
CA TYR A 191 -7.04 -7.57 0.96
C TYR A 191 -8.45 -7.83 0.50
N HIS A 192 -8.95 -7.17 -0.53
CA HIS A 192 -10.27 -7.44 -1.11
C HIS A 192 -10.28 -8.63 -2.08
N VAL A 193 -9.09 -9.12 -2.48
CA VAL A 193 -8.93 -10.04 -3.61
C VAL A 193 -7.78 -11.05 -3.43
N LEU A 194 -7.11 -11.08 -2.27
CA LEU A 194 -5.95 -11.97 -2.00
C LEU A 194 -6.16 -13.44 -2.39
N PRO A 195 -7.31 -14.10 -2.12
CA PRO A 195 -7.51 -15.49 -2.54
C PRO A 195 -7.37 -15.68 -4.06
N LEU A 196 -7.84 -14.72 -4.86
CA LEU A 196 -7.76 -14.81 -6.33
C LEU A 196 -6.32 -14.71 -6.84
N PHE A 197 -5.39 -14.17 -6.05
CA PHE A 197 -3.99 -14.13 -6.45
C PHE A 197 -3.36 -15.52 -6.47
N VAL A 198 -3.85 -16.45 -5.64
CA VAL A 198 -3.25 -17.77 -5.46
C VAL A 198 -4.19 -18.93 -5.83
N ALA A 199 -5.36 -18.62 -6.37
CA ALA A 199 -6.37 -19.61 -6.70
C ALA A 199 -5.99 -20.50 -7.89
N ASP A 200 -5.51 -19.88 -8.98
CA ASP A 200 -5.28 -20.56 -10.26
C ASP A 200 -4.26 -21.70 -10.12
N GLY A 201 -4.67 -22.92 -10.49
CA GLY A 201 -3.82 -24.11 -10.46
C GLY A 201 -3.56 -24.67 -9.06
N SER A 202 -4.22 -24.16 -8.02
CA SER A 202 -4.15 -24.70 -6.67
C SER A 202 -5.14 -25.87 -6.47
N GLU A 203 -4.87 -26.73 -5.49
CA GLU A 203 -5.82 -27.77 -5.06
C GLU A 203 -7.10 -27.19 -4.43
N CYS A 204 -7.09 -25.89 -4.11
CA CYS A 204 -8.17 -25.17 -3.46
C CYS A 204 -8.93 -24.25 -4.42
N GLU A 205 -8.71 -24.35 -5.74
CA GLU A 205 -9.12 -23.35 -6.73
C GLU A 205 -10.60 -22.96 -6.57
N ASP A 206 -11.51 -23.94 -6.55
CA ASP A 206 -12.95 -23.69 -6.40
C ASP A 206 -13.27 -22.87 -5.15
N ALA A 207 -12.68 -23.21 -4.00
CA ALA A 207 -12.91 -22.51 -2.74
C ALA A 207 -12.29 -21.10 -2.75
N LEU A 208 -11.06 -20.95 -3.27
CA LEU A 208 -10.37 -19.66 -3.29
C LEU A 208 -10.98 -18.67 -4.28
N THR A 209 -11.69 -19.15 -5.30
CA THR A 209 -12.40 -18.28 -6.25
C THR A 209 -13.72 -17.73 -5.71
N ASP A 210 -14.27 -18.37 -4.67
CA ASP A 210 -15.47 -17.90 -3.98
C ASP A 210 -15.13 -16.90 -2.88
N LEU A 211 -15.09 -15.63 -3.26
CA LEU A 211 -14.89 -14.52 -2.30
C LEU A 211 -16.05 -14.35 -1.31
N GLY A 212 -17.20 -15.03 -1.47
CA GLY A 212 -18.28 -15.03 -0.48
C GLY A 212 -17.88 -15.69 0.84
N ASN A 213 -16.99 -16.68 0.74
CA ASN A 213 -16.42 -17.40 1.88
C ASN A 213 -15.09 -16.80 2.37
N TYR A 214 -14.57 -15.76 1.71
CA TYR A 214 -13.38 -15.06 2.16
C TYR A 214 -13.69 -14.11 3.32
N LYS A 215 -13.02 -14.31 4.46
CA LYS A 215 -13.26 -13.59 5.72
C LYS A 215 -11.96 -13.08 6.34
N ALA A 216 -12.07 -11.96 7.06
CA ALA A 216 -10.99 -11.41 7.87
C ALA A 216 -10.75 -12.21 9.16
N VAL A 217 -11.79 -12.85 9.68
CA VAL A 217 -11.75 -13.63 10.92
C VAL A 217 -11.80 -15.13 10.58
N PRO A 218 -10.90 -15.95 11.16
CA PRO A 218 -10.94 -17.40 11.01
C PRO A 218 -12.26 -18.02 11.50
N GLU A 219 -12.92 -18.79 10.63
CA GLU A 219 -14.16 -19.52 10.91
C GLU A 219 -14.15 -20.89 10.20
N ASP A 220 -15.04 -21.79 10.60
CA ASP A 220 -15.17 -23.12 9.97
C ASP A 220 -15.66 -22.98 8.51
N GLY A 221 -14.92 -23.56 7.56
CA GLY A 221 -15.21 -23.46 6.14
C GLY A 221 -14.81 -22.13 5.49
N ALA A 222 -14.32 -21.16 6.25
CA ALA A 222 -13.91 -19.88 5.70
C ALA A 222 -12.60 -19.98 4.90
N VAL A 223 -12.50 -19.12 3.89
CA VAL A 223 -11.23 -18.79 3.23
C VAL A 223 -10.60 -17.64 3.98
N VAL A 224 -9.32 -17.75 4.30
CA VAL A 224 -8.51 -16.66 4.85
C VAL A 224 -7.27 -16.47 4.00
N ALA A 225 -6.78 -15.24 3.88
CA ALA A 225 -5.59 -14.94 3.09
C ALA A 225 -4.82 -13.75 3.68
N TRP A 226 -3.50 -13.75 3.48
CA TRP A 226 -2.61 -12.72 4.00
C TRP A 226 -1.33 -12.59 3.15
N PRO A 227 -0.76 -11.38 2.98
CA PRO A 227 0.60 -11.21 2.49
C PRO A 227 1.60 -11.65 3.57
N VAL A 228 2.08 -12.89 3.49
CA VAL A 228 2.95 -13.51 4.52
C VAL A 228 4.40 -13.02 4.49
N SER A 229 4.82 -12.37 3.40
CA SER A 229 6.12 -11.72 3.32
C SER A 229 6.14 -10.66 2.23
N HIS A 230 6.92 -9.59 2.42
CA HIS A 230 7.32 -8.70 1.34
C HIS A 230 8.73 -8.18 1.57
N SER A 231 9.48 -7.93 0.50
CA SER A 231 10.77 -7.24 0.60
C SER A 231 10.59 -5.72 0.72
N ARG A 232 11.62 -5.02 1.16
CA ARG A 232 11.68 -3.55 1.14
C ARG A 232 12.37 -3.09 -0.15
N PRO A 233 11.95 -1.95 -0.75
CA PRO A 233 12.67 -1.38 -1.88
C PRO A 233 14.05 -0.87 -1.43
N ASP A 234 15.06 -1.05 -2.27
CA ASP A 234 16.42 -0.53 -2.05
C ASP A 234 16.52 0.91 -2.57
N VAL A 235 15.96 1.83 -1.78
CA VAL A 235 15.79 3.23 -2.16
C VAL A 235 17.11 3.97 -2.30
N ASP A 236 18.12 3.59 -1.53
CA ASP A 236 19.46 4.19 -1.52
C ASP A 236 20.20 3.91 -2.83
N ASN A 237 19.93 2.78 -3.48
CA ASN A 237 20.46 2.42 -4.79
C ASN A 237 19.48 2.69 -5.93
N HIS A 238 18.48 3.57 -5.72
CA HIS A 238 17.48 3.96 -6.71
C HIS A 238 16.63 2.79 -7.25
N LYS A 239 16.51 1.69 -6.51
CA LYS A 239 15.68 0.55 -6.88
C LYS A 239 14.36 0.63 -6.15
N ARG A 240 13.31 0.20 -6.83
CA ARG A 240 11.93 0.21 -6.33
C ARG A 240 11.33 -1.19 -6.31
N ASP A 241 12.01 -2.16 -6.93
CA ASP A 241 11.58 -3.55 -7.02
C ASP A 241 11.38 -4.15 -5.63
N ILE A 242 10.25 -4.84 -5.48
CA ILE A 242 9.92 -5.67 -4.34
C ILE A 242 9.38 -7.01 -4.83
N LYS A 243 9.31 -7.96 -3.90
CA LYS A 243 8.51 -9.17 -4.04
C LYS A 243 7.59 -9.26 -2.85
N PHE A 244 6.37 -9.73 -3.07
CA PHE A 244 5.46 -10.07 -1.98
C PHE A 244 4.89 -11.46 -2.19
N THR A 245 4.66 -12.19 -1.10
CA THR A 245 4.12 -13.55 -1.12
C THR A 245 2.74 -13.52 -0.48
N VAL A 246 1.75 -13.98 -1.21
CA VAL A 246 0.39 -14.17 -0.72
C VAL A 246 0.23 -15.63 -0.34
N LYS A 247 -0.41 -15.87 0.80
CA LYS A 247 -0.87 -17.20 1.21
C LYS A 247 -2.38 -17.15 1.44
N ALA A 248 -3.09 -18.17 0.98
CA ALA A 248 -4.49 -18.40 1.30
C ALA A 248 -4.70 -19.82 1.83
N GLN A 249 -5.67 -19.98 2.72
CA GLN A 249 -6.05 -21.27 3.31
C GLN A 249 -7.56 -21.40 3.37
N VAL A 250 -8.05 -22.62 3.16
CA VAL A 250 -9.41 -23.03 3.51
C VAL A 250 -9.37 -23.65 4.89
N LEU A 251 -10.17 -23.14 5.81
CA LEU A 251 -10.13 -23.53 7.21
C LEU A 251 -11.18 -24.58 7.55
N LYS A 252 -10.83 -25.44 8.49
CA LYS A 252 -11.75 -26.36 9.17
C LYS A 252 -11.46 -26.34 10.66
N ARG A 253 -12.51 -26.31 11.47
CA ARG A 253 -12.39 -26.35 12.93
C ARG A 253 -11.83 -27.70 13.38
N LYS A 254 -10.88 -27.67 14.31
CA LYS A 254 -10.34 -28.87 14.96
C LYS A 254 -11.39 -29.45 15.92
N GLU A 255 -11.48 -30.78 16.00
CA GLU A 255 -12.32 -31.44 16.99
C GLU A 255 -11.87 -31.05 18.40
N GLY A 256 -12.79 -30.48 19.20
CA GLY A 256 -12.50 -30.03 20.57
C GLY A 256 -11.85 -28.64 20.70
N GLY A 257 -11.68 -27.88 19.60
CA GLY A 257 -11.18 -26.50 19.66
C GLY A 257 -12.17 -25.56 20.36
N ALA A 258 -11.81 -25.01 21.52
CA ALA A 258 -12.55 -23.91 22.13
C ALA A 258 -12.40 -22.65 21.26
N VAL A 259 -13.50 -21.97 20.98
CA VAL A 259 -13.47 -20.63 20.39
C VAL A 259 -13.48 -19.69 21.57
N GLU A 260 -12.40 -18.95 21.78
CA GLU A 260 -12.48 -17.76 22.62
C GLU A 260 -13.30 -16.73 21.84
N GLU A 261 -14.47 -16.35 22.36
CA GLU A 261 -15.18 -15.16 21.87
C GLU A 261 -14.26 -13.96 22.12
N GLU A 262 -13.68 -13.40 21.06
CA GLU A 262 -12.92 -12.15 21.16
C GLU A 262 -13.87 -11.02 21.58
N GLU A 263 -13.87 -10.71 22.87
CA GLU A 263 -14.34 -9.44 23.41
C GLU A 263 -13.50 -8.32 22.75
N LYS A 264 -14.17 -7.38 22.05
CA LYS A 264 -13.53 -6.27 21.32
C LYS A 264 -12.39 -5.65 22.15
N PRO A 265 -11.11 -5.81 21.77
CA PRO A 265 -10.05 -5.15 22.50
C PRO A 265 -10.04 -3.67 22.12
N ALA A 266 -9.85 -2.82 23.13
CA ALA A 266 -9.57 -1.41 22.97
C ALA A 266 -8.36 -1.19 22.04
N PRO A 267 -8.29 -0.07 21.29
CA PRO A 267 -7.21 0.17 20.35
C PRO A 267 -5.85 0.12 21.05
N SER A 268 -5.04 -0.88 20.69
CA SER A 268 -3.67 -1.04 21.19
C SER A 268 -2.78 0.06 20.65
N GLU A 269 -1.91 0.59 21.51
CA GLU A 269 -0.90 1.58 21.15
C GLU A 269 0.03 1.07 20.03
N PRO A 270 0.54 1.96 19.16
CA PRO A 270 1.36 1.58 18.03
C PRO A 270 2.63 0.87 18.49
N VAL A 271 2.82 -0.37 18.03
CA VAL A 271 4.13 -1.03 18.05
C VAL A 271 5.06 -0.16 17.21
N ARG A 272 6.06 0.41 17.86
CA ARG A 272 7.18 1.06 17.18
C ARG A 272 7.95 -0.04 16.44
N ASP A 273 7.99 0.05 15.12
CA ASP A 273 9.08 -0.55 14.37
C ASP A 273 10.35 0.17 14.82
N GLU A 274 11.19 -0.50 15.60
CA GLU A 274 12.50 0.00 15.97
C GLU A 274 13.46 -0.14 14.77
N LEU A 275 13.84 1.03 14.23
CA LEU A 275 15.04 1.41 13.47
C LEU A 275 15.34 0.68 12.13
#